data_AF-A0A521QES4-F1
#
_entry.id   AF-A0A521QES4-F1
#
_cell.length_a   1.000
_cell.length_b   1.000
_cell.length_c   1.000
_cell.angle_alpha   90.00
_cell.angle_beta   90.00
_cell.angle_gamma   90.00
#
_symmetry.space_group_name_H-M   'P 1'
#
loop_
_entity.id
_entity.type
_entity.pdbx_description
1 polymer ?
#
loop_
_entity_poly.entity_id
_entity_poly.type
_entity_poly.pdbx_seq_one_letter_code
_entity_poly.pdbx_strand_id
1 'polypeptide(L)'
;MLRSDVFEVAPAPAPSGGRAHLPRHVAPIEGEALVSWIAKLSADLDMGPRLLCRDAFGVDARRNPEWWSRPEAEVLERMESWTGVSRLRLIDMTLSDWAATMDDEEADRFSASRWRRPKASLARPRRLDICPLCVAEAPRPHLELIWILGWTGACPRHGVVLSGTCPSCRHVLRLRGLKDAGPVDLLACGRCAARLNGTGGFVAHPAVLDLQAALIAGKRSGTAIVPGAGALDWPTTMALADVLLAMVWARRTKKQRDYLAPRRRDRLFASIGRDLGMTQGEWERVPWTRNYGGLLLLAWLLRDLEVRLPRAMSTLCTPRLEGLLNPFTDLNDITKERLRTILAAATVKPPKGRRAWKPWLRILPESADDLRERAMHERYKHRRQRLRALAELKDGASVEAVATLVGVTPHSVYRWLHRGVAGGLEAALERPTGKPALTGTQAEALAQWIACDRVHQDRPAIAARAKEAFGIELNLDAASKLLAKHGRAPPGRRRRLWGPKHGPRPRAGSTHHPAPGP
;
A
#
# COMPACT_ATOMS: atom_id res chain seq x y z
N MET A 1 -79.98 41.87 14.45
CA MET A 1 -79.04 40.75 14.65
C MET A 1 -78.87 40.11 13.29
N LEU A 2 -77.70 39.94 12.66
CA LEU A 2 -76.29 40.04 13.06
C LEU A 2 -75.47 40.52 11.84
N ARG A 3 -74.34 41.18 12.14
CA ARG A 3 -73.41 41.88 11.25
C ARG A 3 -72.77 40.96 10.20
N SER A 4 -72.78 41.39 8.93
CA SER A 4 -72.08 40.74 7.81
C SER A 4 -70.89 41.53 7.28
N ASP A 5 -70.41 42.55 8.00
CA ASP A 5 -69.36 43.47 7.54
C ASP A 5 -68.20 43.55 8.54
N VAL A 6 -67.43 42.47 8.67
CA VAL A 6 -66.05 42.54 9.19
C VAL A 6 -65.29 41.38 8.52
N PHE A 7 -64.08 41.64 8.03
CA PHE A 7 -63.17 40.71 7.32
C PHE A 7 -63.22 40.74 5.78
N GLU A 8 -63.16 41.95 5.21
CA GLU A 8 -62.44 42.12 3.95
C GLU A 8 -60.94 42.00 4.27
N VAL A 9 -60.38 40.80 4.11
CA VAL A 9 -58.94 40.55 4.27
C VAL A 9 -58.26 41.10 3.03
N ALA A 10 -57.62 42.25 3.16
CA ALA A 10 -56.74 42.77 2.11
C ALA A 10 -55.74 41.67 1.72
N PRO A 11 -55.55 41.37 0.42
CA PRO A 11 -54.56 40.39 0.00
C PRO A 11 -53.21 40.78 0.57
N ALA A 12 -52.55 39.83 1.24
CA ALA A 12 -51.24 40.04 1.82
C ALA A 12 -50.33 40.67 0.75
N PRO A 13 -49.57 41.74 1.08
CA PRO A 13 -48.64 42.32 0.12
C PRO A 13 -47.72 41.20 -0.37
N ALA A 14 -47.49 41.15 -1.69
CA ALA A 14 -46.55 40.22 -2.28
C ALA A 14 -45.24 40.27 -1.48
N PRO A 15 -44.64 39.11 -1.11
CA PRO A 15 -43.46 39.10 -0.27
C PRO A 15 -42.40 40.00 -0.91
N SER A 16 -42.08 41.08 -0.21
CA SER A 16 -41.03 42.01 -0.60
C SER A 16 -39.77 41.18 -0.82
N GLY A 17 -39.17 41.28 -2.01
CA GLY A 17 -37.98 40.52 -2.46
C GLY A 17 -36.68 40.85 -1.72
N GLY A 18 -36.75 41.15 -0.42
CA GLY A 18 -35.59 41.13 0.47
C GLY A 18 -35.19 39.68 0.72
N ARG A 19 -33.90 39.37 0.55
CA ARG A 19 -33.34 38.06 0.90
C ARG A 19 -33.69 37.76 2.36
N ALA A 20 -34.52 36.76 2.58
CA ALA A 20 -34.83 36.29 3.92
C ALA A 20 -33.54 35.65 4.48
N HIS A 21 -32.96 36.30 5.47
CA HIS A 21 -31.77 35.81 6.16
C HIS A 21 -32.19 35.15 7.47
N LEU A 22 -31.50 34.07 7.85
CA LEU A 22 -31.70 33.46 9.15
C LEU A 22 -31.36 34.46 10.27
N PRO A 23 -32.11 34.46 11.38
CA PRO A 23 -31.95 35.45 12.45
C PRO A 23 -30.65 35.27 13.26
N ARG A 24 -29.95 34.15 13.09
CA ARG A 24 -28.67 33.85 13.74
C ARG A 24 -27.71 33.24 12.72
N HIS A 25 -26.46 33.70 12.78
CA HIS A 25 -25.37 33.19 11.95
C HIS A 25 -24.46 32.29 12.77
N VAL A 26 -24.12 31.13 12.20
CA VAL A 26 -23.14 30.19 12.76
C VAL A 26 -22.03 30.01 11.73
N ALA A 27 -20.82 30.46 12.04
CA ALA A 27 -19.68 30.31 11.14
C ALA A 27 -19.23 28.82 11.05
N PRO A 28 -19.11 28.23 9.84
CA PRO A 28 -18.58 26.88 9.68
C PRO A 28 -17.10 26.76 10.06
N ILE A 29 -16.73 25.66 10.72
CA ILE A 29 -15.32 25.36 11.04
C ILE A 29 -14.66 24.61 9.88
N GLU A 30 -13.35 24.80 9.70
CA GLU A 30 -12.58 24.07 8.69
C GLU A 30 -12.60 22.56 8.98
N GLY A 31 -12.89 21.76 7.95
CA GLY A 31 -13.03 20.31 8.11
C GLY A 31 -14.36 19.87 8.71
N GLU A 32 -15.25 20.78 9.14
CA GLU A 32 -16.55 20.42 9.69
C GLU A 32 -17.46 19.78 8.65
N ALA A 33 -18.09 18.66 9.02
CA ALA A 33 -19.12 18.02 8.19
C ALA A 33 -20.41 18.86 8.17
N LEU A 34 -21.08 18.93 7.01
CA LEU A 34 -22.31 19.70 6.83
C LEU A 34 -23.40 19.33 7.85
N VAL A 35 -23.54 18.04 8.16
CA VAL A 35 -24.48 17.54 9.17
C VAL A 35 -24.23 18.10 10.57
N SER A 36 -22.96 18.29 10.95
CA SER A 36 -22.58 18.90 12.23
C SER A 36 -23.00 20.35 12.31
N TRP A 37 -22.71 21.09 11.25
CA TRP A 37 -23.05 22.49 11.17
C TRP A 37 -24.56 22.73 11.15
N ILE A 38 -25.33 21.95 10.38
CA ILE A 38 -26.80 22.06 10.37
C ILE A 38 -27.38 21.73 11.75
N ALA A 39 -26.88 20.70 12.43
CA ALA A 39 -27.34 20.38 13.78
C ALA A 39 -27.09 21.55 14.74
N LYS A 40 -25.90 22.17 14.68
CA LYS A 40 -25.58 23.35 15.48
C LYS A 40 -26.45 24.56 15.13
N LEU A 41 -26.62 24.86 13.84
CA LEU A 41 -27.47 25.95 13.36
C LEU A 41 -28.92 25.77 13.83
N SER A 42 -29.47 24.55 13.74
CA SER A 42 -30.82 24.24 14.21
C SER A 42 -30.96 24.45 15.73
N ALA A 43 -29.96 24.05 16.51
CA ALA A 43 -29.96 24.24 17.96
C ALA A 43 -29.86 25.73 18.34
N ASP A 44 -29.06 26.52 17.62
CA ASP A 44 -28.94 27.96 17.87
C ASP A 44 -30.20 28.73 17.49
N LEU A 45 -30.99 28.20 16.55
CA LEU A 45 -32.31 28.70 16.15
C LEU A 45 -33.47 28.14 16.98
N ASP A 46 -33.19 27.32 18.00
CA ASP A 46 -34.18 26.61 18.83
C ASP A 46 -35.24 25.84 18.03
N MET A 47 -34.79 25.19 16.95
CA MET A 47 -35.65 24.40 16.07
C MET A 47 -35.07 23.00 15.81
N GLY A 48 -35.94 22.05 15.49
CA GLY A 48 -35.49 20.75 15.04
C GLY A 48 -34.81 20.82 13.67
N PRO A 49 -33.74 20.04 13.43
CA PRO A 49 -33.04 20.02 12.14
C PRO A 49 -33.98 19.62 10.99
N ARG A 50 -35.00 18.78 11.25
CA ARG A 50 -36.01 18.43 10.24
C ARG A 50 -36.78 19.65 9.76
N LEU A 51 -37.16 20.54 10.68
CA LEU A 51 -37.93 21.74 10.35
C LEU A 51 -37.06 22.70 9.54
N LEU A 52 -35.83 22.95 10.01
CA LEU A 52 -34.86 23.79 9.29
C LEU A 52 -34.61 23.28 7.86
N CYS A 53 -34.33 21.98 7.71
CA CYS A 53 -34.05 21.39 6.39
C CYS A 53 -35.25 21.53 5.45
N ARG A 54 -36.48 21.30 5.94
CA ARG A 54 -37.69 21.39 5.12
C ARG A 54 -38.01 22.83 4.74
N ASP A 55 -38.00 23.74 5.70
CA ASP A 55 -38.57 25.08 5.52
C ASP A 55 -37.55 26.07 4.92
N ALA A 56 -36.27 25.99 5.31
CA ALA A 56 -35.23 26.86 4.76
C ALA A 56 -34.58 26.26 3.51
N PHE A 57 -34.29 24.95 3.50
CA PHE A 57 -33.50 24.32 2.44
C PHE A 57 -34.35 23.48 1.47
N GLY A 58 -35.65 23.30 1.75
CA GLY A 58 -36.59 22.52 0.93
C GLY A 58 -36.18 21.06 0.75
N VAL A 59 -35.58 20.44 1.77
CA VAL A 59 -35.16 19.04 1.79
C VAL A 59 -35.99 18.24 2.79
N ASP A 60 -36.58 17.12 2.34
CA ASP A 60 -37.20 16.15 3.25
C ASP A 60 -36.16 15.13 3.75
N ALA A 61 -35.56 15.43 4.91
CA ALA A 61 -34.58 14.57 5.57
C ALA A 61 -35.12 13.18 5.97
N ARG A 62 -36.44 12.92 5.90
CA ARG A 62 -36.99 11.56 6.11
C ARG A 62 -36.86 10.69 4.87
N ARG A 63 -37.01 11.28 3.68
CA ARG A 63 -36.87 10.58 2.39
C ARG A 63 -35.42 10.29 2.08
N ASN A 64 -34.53 11.26 2.33
CA ASN A 64 -33.09 11.10 2.17
C ASN A 64 -32.33 11.53 3.44
N PRO A 65 -32.13 10.64 4.44
CA PRO A 65 -31.47 10.98 5.70
C PRO A 65 -30.00 11.36 5.60
N GLU A 66 -29.35 11.06 4.47
CA GLU A 66 -27.92 11.33 4.21
C GLU A 66 -27.71 12.36 3.09
N TRP A 67 -28.74 13.13 2.70
CA TRP A 67 -28.65 14.16 1.67
C TRP A 67 -27.47 15.13 1.85
N TRP A 68 -27.11 15.39 3.12
CA TRP A 68 -26.03 16.30 3.52
C TRP A 68 -24.63 15.80 3.13
N SER A 69 -24.44 14.53 2.76
CA SER A 69 -23.14 14.04 2.32
C SER A 69 -22.81 14.50 0.89
N ARG A 70 -23.83 14.51 0.01
CA ARG A 70 -23.74 14.93 -1.39
C ARG A 70 -25.01 15.70 -1.78
N PRO A 71 -25.17 16.94 -1.27
CA PRO A 71 -26.35 17.74 -1.57
C PRO A 71 -26.40 18.15 -3.04
N GLU A 72 -27.61 18.27 -3.57
CA GLU A 72 -27.86 18.84 -4.90
C GLU A 72 -27.46 20.32 -4.95
N ALA A 73 -27.03 20.81 -6.11
CA ALA A 73 -26.56 22.18 -6.29
C ALA A 73 -27.63 23.22 -5.87
N GLU A 74 -28.90 22.97 -6.21
CA GLU A 74 -30.04 23.82 -5.84
C GLU A 74 -30.25 23.91 -4.33
N VAL A 75 -29.91 22.86 -3.58
CA VAL A 75 -29.97 22.89 -2.11
C VAL A 75 -28.86 23.80 -1.57
N LEU A 76 -27.65 23.68 -2.10
CA LEU A 76 -26.52 24.52 -1.70
C LEU A 76 -26.75 26.01 -2.01
N GLU A 77 -27.35 26.32 -3.16
CA GLU A 77 -27.72 27.69 -3.54
C GLU A 77 -28.77 28.29 -2.60
N ARG A 78 -29.77 27.49 -2.19
CA ARG A 78 -30.72 27.90 -1.15
C ARG A 78 -30.05 28.09 0.21
N MET A 79 -29.12 27.21 0.57
CA MET A 79 -28.38 27.36 1.82
C MET A 79 -27.56 28.65 1.82
N GLU A 80 -26.87 28.97 0.72
CA GLU A 80 -26.13 30.22 0.57
C GLU A 80 -27.04 31.45 0.70
N SER A 81 -28.21 31.45 0.06
CA SER A 81 -29.13 32.58 0.12
C SER A 81 -29.67 32.85 1.53
N TRP A 82 -30.03 31.80 2.27
CA TRP A 82 -30.58 31.90 3.62
C TRP A 82 -29.54 32.18 4.70
N THR A 83 -28.34 31.60 4.57
CA THR A 83 -27.33 31.58 5.63
C THR A 83 -26.22 32.60 5.42
N GLY A 84 -26.03 33.07 4.19
CA GLY A 84 -24.90 33.91 3.80
C GLY A 84 -23.55 33.18 3.71
N VAL A 85 -23.52 31.86 3.99
CA VAL A 85 -22.32 31.04 3.82
C VAL A 85 -22.11 30.74 2.34
N SER A 86 -20.95 31.11 1.80
CA SER A 86 -20.66 30.91 0.38
C SER A 86 -20.83 29.45 -0.07
N ARG A 87 -21.28 29.24 -1.29
CA ARG A 87 -21.45 27.89 -1.85
C ARG A 87 -20.18 27.04 -1.82
N LEU A 88 -19.01 27.63 -2.12
CA LEU A 88 -17.72 26.92 -2.05
C LEU A 88 -17.45 26.38 -0.65
N ARG A 89 -17.68 27.20 0.38
CA ARG A 89 -17.53 26.78 1.78
C ARG A 89 -18.51 25.67 2.15
N LEU A 90 -19.74 25.71 1.65
CA LEU A 90 -20.71 24.63 1.90
C LEU A 90 -20.28 23.33 1.20
N ILE A 91 -19.72 23.40 -0.01
CA ILE A 91 -19.17 22.24 -0.73
C ILE A 91 -18.02 21.60 0.05
N ASP A 92 -17.10 22.40 0.62
CA ASP A 92 -15.97 21.92 1.43
C ASP A 92 -16.40 21.10 2.66
N MET A 93 -17.64 21.27 3.11
CA MET A 93 -18.24 20.55 4.23
C MET A 93 -18.94 19.25 3.80
N THR A 94 -18.82 18.87 2.53
CA THR A 94 -19.50 17.73 1.92
C THR A 94 -18.52 16.84 1.17
N LEU A 95 -19.02 15.74 0.61
CA LEU A 95 -18.28 14.85 -0.27
C LEU A 95 -18.60 15.11 -1.75
N SER A 96 -19.33 16.19 -2.09
CA SER A 96 -19.78 16.45 -3.46
C SER A 96 -18.65 16.44 -4.48
N ASP A 97 -17.53 17.11 -4.17
CA ASP A 97 -16.35 17.20 -5.06
C ASP A 97 -15.39 16.00 -4.94
N TRP A 98 -15.73 15.00 -4.12
CA TRP A 98 -14.89 13.83 -3.90
C TRP A 98 -15.33 12.73 -4.87
N ALA A 99 -14.38 11.96 -5.40
CA ALA A 99 -14.66 10.84 -6.29
C ALA A 99 -15.66 9.86 -5.67
N ALA A 100 -16.57 9.28 -6.45
CA ALA A 100 -17.62 8.39 -5.96
C ALA A 100 -17.57 7.03 -6.66
N THR A 101 -17.82 5.97 -5.91
CA THR A 101 -18.13 4.65 -6.45
C THR A 101 -19.15 3.95 -5.56
N MET A 102 -19.69 2.81 -6.01
CA MET A 102 -20.76 2.12 -5.30
C MET A 102 -20.37 1.74 -3.87
N ASP A 103 -21.23 2.11 -2.92
CA ASP A 103 -21.12 1.83 -1.48
C ASP A 103 -19.82 2.31 -0.81
N ASP A 104 -19.00 3.15 -1.45
CA ASP A 104 -17.67 3.50 -0.93
C ASP A 104 -17.71 4.37 0.34
N GLU A 105 -18.82 5.06 0.54
CA GLU A 105 -19.15 5.85 1.72
C GLU A 105 -19.99 5.07 2.75
N GLU A 106 -20.27 3.78 2.51
CA GLU A 106 -21.01 2.92 3.45
C GLU A 106 -20.27 2.84 4.79
N ALA A 107 -21.00 3.10 5.88
CA ALA A 107 -20.45 2.95 7.23
C ALA A 107 -19.90 1.53 7.44
N ASP A 108 -18.84 1.40 8.26
CA ASP A 108 -18.24 0.11 8.57
C ASP A 108 -17.67 -0.63 7.32
N ARG A 109 -17.33 0.05 6.22
CA ARG A 109 -16.89 -0.56 4.94
C ARG A 109 -15.68 -1.48 5.09
N PHE A 110 -14.71 -1.10 5.92
CA PHE A 110 -13.51 -1.91 6.18
C PHE A 110 -13.64 -2.84 7.40
N SER A 111 -14.80 -2.84 8.05
CA SER A 111 -15.08 -3.69 9.19
C SER A 111 -15.38 -5.14 8.79
N ALA A 112 -15.32 -6.04 9.77
CA ALA A 112 -15.80 -7.40 9.61
C ALA A 112 -17.34 -7.48 9.47
N SER A 113 -18.10 -6.46 9.91
CA SER A 113 -19.56 -6.49 9.88
C SER A 113 -20.11 -6.53 8.46
N ARG A 114 -19.50 -5.81 7.52
CA ARG A 114 -19.90 -5.76 6.11
C ARG A 114 -19.97 -7.16 5.48
N TRP A 115 -19.07 -8.04 5.88
CA TRP A 115 -18.97 -9.41 5.35
C TRP A 115 -19.74 -10.46 6.14
N ARG A 116 -20.08 -10.16 7.41
CA ARG A 116 -20.74 -11.10 8.33
C ARG A 116 -22.25 -10.95 8.34
N ARG A 117 -22.76 -9.76 8.02
CA ARG A 117 -24.18 -9.46 8.02
C ARG A 117 -24.65 -9.35 6.57
N PRO A 118 -25.83 -9.90 6.21
CA PRO A 118 -26.46 -9.54 4.95
C PRO A 118 -26.52 -8.02 4.83
N LYS A 119 -26.32 -7.46 3.63
CA LYS A 119 -26.59 -6.03 3.37
C LYS A 119 -27.99 -5.76 3.90
N ALA A 120 -28.09 -4.97 4.96
CA ALA A 120 -29.37 -4.74 5.61
C ALA A 120 -30.21 -3.92 4.63
N SER A 121 -31.32 -4.49 4.17
CA SER A 121 -32.35 -3.74 3.47
C SER A 121 -32.95 -2.74 4.46
N LEU A 122 -32.57 -1.47 4.31
CA LEU A 122 -33.14 -0.29 4.95
C LEU A 122 -32.88 -0.01 6.46
N ALA A 123 -32.67 1.29 6.72
CA ALA A 123 -33.03 2.05 7.94
C ALA A 123 -32.21 1.93 9.23
N ARG A 124 -31.00 1.35 9.24
CA ARG A 124 -30.12 1.50 10.43
C ARG A 124 -29.34 2.81 10.40
N PRO A 125 -29.38 3.63 11.47
CA PRO A 125 -28.55 4.83 11.54
C PRO A 125 -27.07 4.47 11.39
N ARG A 126 -26.35 5.27 10.58
CA ARG A 126 -24.92 5.16 10.33
C ARG A 126 -24.16 5.05 11.65
N ARG A 127 -23.19 4.14 11.71
CA ARG A 127 -22.25 4.13 12.84
C ARG A 127 -21.38 5.37 12.79
N LEU A 128 -21.10 5.90 13.97
CA LEU A 128 -20.24 7.06 14.13
C LEU A 128 -19.01 6.64 14.93
N ASP A 129 -17.84 6.83 14.36
CA ASP A 129 -16.57 6.70 15.06
C ASP A 129 -15.94 8.11 15.14
N ILE A 130 -15.52 8.54 16.32
CA ILE A 130 -15.02 9.92 16.56
C ILE A 130 -13.66 9.93 17.26
N CYS A 131 -12.98 11.07 17.24
CA CYS A 131 -11.84 11.30 18.11
C CYS A 131 -12.28 12.03 19.40
N PRO A 132 -12.19 11.41 20.59
CA PRO A 132 -12.58 12.07 21.83
C PRO A 132 -11.68 13.27 22.20
N LEU A 133 -10.44 13.28 21.72
CA LEU A 133 -9.48 14.37 21.92
C LEU A 133 -9.85 15.60 21.09
N CYS A 134 -10.19 15.44 19.81
CA CYS A 134 -10.71 16.55 18.97
C CYS A 134 -11.94 17.20 19.61
N VAL A 135 -12.87 16.39 20.13
CA VAL A 135 -14.08 16.89 20.80
C VAL A 135 -13.75 17.63 22.10
N ALA A 136 -12.70 17.21 22.81
CA ALA A 136 -12.26 17.86 24.05
C ALA A 136 -11.54 19.20 23.82
N GLU A 137 -10.69 19.27 22.79
CA GLU A 137 -9.84 20.43 22.50
C GLU A 137 -10.55 21.53 21.72
N ALA A 138 -11.55 21.20 20.92
CA ALA A 138 -12.20 22.16 20.03
C ALA A 138 -13.00 23.20 20.84
N PRO A 139 -12.75 24.52 20.65
CA PRO A 139 -13.56 25.57 21.28
C PRO A 139 -15.04 25.42 20.97
N ARG A 140 -15.35 24.98 19.75
CA ARG A 140 -16.67 24.50 19.35
C ARG A 140 -16.54 23.07 18.82
N PRO A 141 -16.93 22.05 19.61
CA PRO A 141 -16.92 20.67 19.17
C PRO A 141 -17.79 20.47 17.93
N HIS A 142 -17.26 19.73 16.96
CA HIS A 142 -17.95 19.44 15.70
C HIS A 142 -17.55 18.04 15.19
N LEU A 143 -18.33 17.49 14.25
CA LEU A 143 -17.92 16.29 13.53
C LEU A 143 -17.04 16.68 12.36
N GLU A 144 -15.88 16.04 12.27
CA GLU A 144 -14.99 16.16 11.12
C GLU A 144 -15.61 15.45 9.90
N LEU A 145 -15.48 16.07 8.73
CA LEU A 145 -15.93 15.53 7.44
C LEU A 145 -15.32 14.15 7.21
N ILE A 146 -14.03 13.97 7.48
CA ILE A 146 -13.36 12.68 7.27
C ILE A 146 -13.92 11.54 8.15
N TRP A 147 -14.56 11.84 9.29
CA TRP A 147 -15.16 10.81 10.14
C TRP A 147 -16.46 10.24 9.56
N ILE A 148 -17.09 10.94 8.61
CA ILE A 148 -18.29 10.41 7.94
C ILE A 148 -17.93 9.34 6.91
N LEU A 149 -16.69 9.34 6.42
CA LEU A 149 -16.18 8.33 5.49
C LEU A 149 -16.22 6.97 6.17
N GLY A 150 -17.02 6.05 5.64
CA GLY A 150 -17.34 4.81 6.32
C GLY A 150 -16.21 3.80 6.48
N TRP A 151 -14.99 4.14 6.08
CA TRP A 151 -13.77 3.33 6.19
C TRP A 151 -12.66 3.97 7.05
N THR A 152 -12.82 5.21 7.52
CA THR A 152 -11.83 5.82 8.41
C THR A 152 -11.82 5.11 9.76
N GLY A 153 -10.65 5.07 10.40
CA GLY A 153 -10.45 4.37 11.66
C GLY A 153 -9.42 5.00 12.59
N ALA A 154 -8.69 6.02 12.14
CA ALA A 154 -7.77 6.77 12.96
C ALA A 154 -7.95 8.29 12.78
N CYS A 155 -7.71 9.05 13.85
CA CYS A 155 -7.64 10.50 13.79
C CYS A 155 -6.27 10.93 13.23
N PRO A 156 -6.20 11.68 12.11
CA PRO A 156 -4.92 12.14 11.58
C PRO A 156 -4.26 13.21 12.47
N ARG A 157 -5.06 14.00 13.22
CA ARG A 157 -4.56 15.05 14.12
C ARG A 157 -3.90 14.47 15.38
N HIS A 158 -4.56 13.53 16.04
CA HIS A 158 -4.09 12.98 17.32
C HIS A 158 -3.38 11.64 17.21
N GLY A 159 -3.40 10.99 16.04
CA GLY A 159 -2.78 9.68 15.87
C GLY A 159 -3.40 8.59 16.75
N VAL A 160 -4.70 8.69 17.07
CA VAL A 160 -5.43 7.70 17.88
C VAL A 160 -6.53 7.03 17.07
N VAL A 161 -6.90 5.82 17.47
CA VAL A 161 -8.02 5.09 16.89
C VAL A 161 -9.34 5.75 17.23
N LEU A 162 -10.19 5.91 16.22
CA LEU A 162 -11.52 6.50 16.39
C LEU A 162 -12.39 5.57 17.25
N SER A 163 -13.11 6.16 18.20
CA SER A 163 -14.00 5.44 19.12
C SER A 163 -15.43 5.42 18.59
N GLY A 164 -15.98 4.22 18.44
CA GLY A 164 -17.38 4.00 18.11
C GLY A 164 -18.29 3.72 19.31
N THR A 165 -17.82 4.01 20.52
CA THR A 165 -18.53 3.75 21.76
C THR A 165 -18.44 4.94 22.71
N CYS A 166 -19.52 5.20 23.43
CA CYS A 166 -19.55 6.24 24.46
C CYS A 166 -18.52 5.93 25.58
N PRO A 167 -17.68 6.89 26.00
CA PRO A 167 -16.71 6.68 27.07
C PRO A 167 -17.38 6.39 28.43
N SER A 168 -18.56 6.95 28.69
CA SER A 168 -19.26 6.79 29.97
C SER A 168 -20.07 5.48 30.06
N CYS A 169 -20.89 5.16 29.05
CA CYS A 169 -21.80 4.01 29.12
C CYS A 169 -21.48 2.87 28.14
N ARG A 170 -20.40 3.00 27.34
CA ARG A 170 -19.96 2.05 26.30
C ARG A 170 -20.99 1.74 25.21
N HIS A 171 -22.09 2.50 25.15
CA HIS A 171 -23.09 2.33 24.11
C HIS A 171 -22.50 2.65 22.74
N VAL A 172 -22.84 1.84 21.74
CA VAL A 172 -22.43 2.05 20.35
C VAL A 172 -22.96 3.38 19.86
N LEU A 173 -22.05 4.21 19.34
CA LEU A 173 -22.39 5.49 18.76
C LEU A 173 -22.99 5.30 17.37
N ARG A 174 -24.07 6.05 17.13
CA ARG A 174 -24.73 6.13 15.83
C ARG A 174 -25.02 7.58 15.54
N LEU A 175 -24.82 7.97 14.29
CA LEU A 175 -25.13 9.30 13.82
C LEU A 175 -26.64 9.50 13.91
N ARG A 176 -27.06 10.43 14.77
CA ARG A 176 -28.42 10.96 14.76
C ARG A 176 -28.59 11.79 13.49
N GLY A 177 -29.74 11.68 12.86
CA GLY A 177 -29.95 12.26 11.53
C GLY A 177 -30.69 13.58 11.60
N LEU A 178 -30.65 14.35 10.52
CA LEU A 178 -31.40 15.60 10.37
C LEU A 178 -32.93 15.38 10.26
N LYS A 179 -33.40 14.15 10.47
CA LYS A 179 -34.82 13.76 10.45
C LYS A 179 -35.54 13.97 11.79
N ASP A 180 -34.81 14.29 12.85
CA ASP A 180 -35.35 14.46 14.19
C ASP A 180 -36.11 15.79 14.32
N ALA A 181 -37.19 15.78 15.11
CA ALA A 181 -38.12 16.90 15.25
C ALA A 181 -37.66 17.97 16.25
N GLY A 182 -36.82 17.60 17.22
CA GLY A 182 -36.24 18.52 18.20
C GLY A 182 -34.74 18.73 17.98
N PRO A 183 -34.10 19.68 18.69
CA PRO A 183 -32.67 19.92 18.61
C PRO A 183 -31.84 18.65 18.86
N VAL A 184 -30.73 18.50 18.13
CA VAL A 184 -29.87 17.32 18.21
C VAL A 184 -28.44 17.71 18.49
N ASP A 185 -27.84 17.11 19.52
CA ASP A 185 -26.39 17.19 19.77
C ASP A 185 -25.68 15.95 19.21
N LEU A 186 -25.03 16.06 18.06
CA LEU A 186 -24.35 14.92 17.44
C LEU A 186 -23.14 14.40 18.25
N LEU A 187 -22.66 15.18 19.22
CA LEU A 187 -21.51 14.89 20.07
C LEU A 187 -21.90 14.54 21.52
N ALA A 188 -23.18 14.22 21.73
CA ALA A 188 -23.69 13.61 22.95
C ALA A 188 -24.18 12.18 22.70
N CYS A 189 -24.00 11.31 23.70
CA CYS A 189 -24.48 9.95 23.64
C CYS A 189 -26.01 9.90 23.60
N GLY A 190 -26.59 9.25 22.58
CA GLY A 190 -28.04 9.07 22.49
C GLY A 190 -28.67 8.18 23.58
N ARG A 191 -27.88 7.54 24.44
CA ARG A 191 -28.36 6.71 25.56
C ARG A 191 -28.25 7.39 26.92
N CYS A 192 -27.07 7.92 27.26
CA CYS A 192 -26.80 8.50 28.58
C CYS A 192 -26.57 10.02 28.56
N ALA A 193 -26.74 10.67 27.40
CA ALA A 193 -26.52 12.10 27.18
C ALA A 193 -25.10 12.62 27.48
N ALA A 194 -24.17 11.78 27.93
CA ALA A 194 -22.80 12.18 28.19
C ALA A 194 -22.14 12.72 26.91
N ARG A 195 -21.38 13.81 27.05
CA ARG A 195 -20.53 14.33 25.98
C ARG A 195 -19.52 13.27 25.57
N LEU A 196 -19.22 13.23 24.27
CA LEU A 196 -18.34 12.21 23.69
C LEU A 196 -16.87 12.64 23.68
N ASN A 197 -16.49 13.56 24.57
CA ASN A 197 -15.09 13.94 24.80
C ASN A 197 -14.38 12.93 25.71
N GLY A 198 -13.06 13.00 25.76
CA GLY A 198 -12.25 12.14 26.61
C GLY A 198 -10.78 12.52 26.59
N THR A 199 -10.01 11.93 27.49
CA THR A 199 -8.60 12.28 27.75
C THR A 199 -7.59 11.30 27.14
N GLY A 200 -8.05 10.32 26.35
CA GLY A 200 -7.16 9.32 25.78
C GLY A 200 -7.76 8.53 24.62
N GLY A 201 -6.92 7.68 24.03
CA GLY A 201 -7.30 6.80 22.92
C GLY A 201 -6.23 5.73 22.70
N PHE A 202 -6.59 4.66 22.02
CA PHE A 202 -5.61 3.67 21.59
C PHE A 202 -4.75 4.30 20.47
N VAL A 203 -3.42 4.34 20.66
CA VAL A 203 -2.51 4.94 19.68
C VAL A 203 -2.60 4.17 18.36
N ALA A 204 -2.82 4.89 17.27
CA ALA A 204 -2.89 4.33 15.93
C ALA A 204 -1.48 4.01 15.43
N HIS A 205 -1.32 2.86 14.80
CA HIS A 205 -0.06 2.49 14.19
C HIS A 205 0.23 3.39 12.97
N PRO A 206 1.47 3.90 12.77
CA PRO A 206 1.80 4.82 11.68
C PRO A 206 1.38 4.32 10.29
N ALA A 207 1.56 3.03 10.02
CA ALA A 207 1.13 2.41 8.76
C ALA A 207 -0.37 2.62 8.43
N VAL A 208 -1.23 2.72 9.45
CA VAL A 208 -2.66 3.02 9.26
C VAL A 208 -2.86 4.47 8.90
N LEU A 209 -2.15 5.39 9.55
CA LEU A 209 -2.20 6.82 9.25
C LEU A 209 -1.73 7.08 7.81
N ASP A 210 -0.62 6.46 7.41
CA ASP A 210 -0.06 6.56 6.05
C ASP A 210 -1.08 6.07 5.00
N LEU A 211 -1.64 4.87 5.19
CA LEU A 211 -2.63 4.33 4.25
C LEU A 211 -3.90 5.18 4.23
N GLN A 212 -4.42 5.58 5.40
CA GLN A 212 -5.62 6.38 5.47
C GLN A 212 -5.43 7.74 4.78
N ALA A 213 -4.27 8.38 4.95
CA ALA A 213 -3.93 9.62 4.26
C ALA A 213 -3.90 9.42 2.73
N ALA A 214 -3.27 8.34 2.25
CA ALA A 214 -3.25 8.00 0.83
C ALA A 214 -4.67 7.75 0.27
N LEU A 215 -5.54 7.09 1.04
CA LEU A 215 -6.92 6.86 0.65
C LEU A 215 -7.77 8.13 0.66
N ILE A 216 -7.57 9.04 1.63
CA ILE A 216 -8.26 10.34 1.66
C ILE A 216 -7.85 11.18 0.43
N ALA A 217 -6.54 11.24 0.14
CA ALA A 217 -6.04 11.92 -1.05
C ALA A 217 -6.58 11.28 -2.34
N GLY A 218 -6.66 9.96 -2.40
CA GLY A 218 -7.22 9.22 -3.52
C GLY A 218 -8.72 9.44 -3.72
N LYS A 219 -9.49 9.50 -2.62
CA LYS A 219 -10.92 9.81 -2.67
C LYS A 219 -11.16 11.25 -3.15
N ARG A 220 -10.32 12.21 -2.77
CA ARG A 220 -10.42 13.61 -3.25
C ARG A 220 -10.06 13.74 -4.74
N SER A 221 -8.97 13.10 -5.18
CA SER A 221 -8.44 13.26 -6.54
C SER A 221 -9.00 12.26 -7.56
N GLY A 222 -9.66 11.19 -7.11
CA GLY A 222 -10.07 10.07 -7.95
C GLY A 222 -8.96 9.05 -8.24
N THR A 223 -7.73 9.28 -7.81
CA THR A 223 -6.60 8.35 -8.00
C THR A 223 -5.80 8.18 -6.70
N ALA A 224 -5.75 6.95 -6.17
CA ALA A 224 -4.97 6.64 -4.98
C ALA A 224 -3.59 6.08 -5.35
N ILE A 225 -2.55 6.56 -4.67
CA ILE A 225 -1.22 5.95 -4.72
C ILE A 225 -1.13 4.90 -3.62
N VAL A 226 -1.25 3.64 -4.02
CA VAL A 226 -1.33 2.51 -3.10
C VAL A 226 0.04 1.83 -2.99
N PRO A 227 0.61 1.67 -1.77
CA PRO A 227 1.84 0.93 -1.59
C PRO A 227 1.76 -0.46 -2.23
N GLY A 228 2.79 -0.87 -2.97
CA GLY A 228 2.86 -2.19 -3.61
C GLY A 228 1.94 -2.40 -4.83
N ALA A 229 1.00 -1.49 -5.12
CA ALA A 229 0.11 -1.57 -6.28
C ALA A 229 0.20 -0.37 -7.24
N GLY A 230 0.85 0.73 -6.82
CA GLY A 230 1.05 1.92 -7.63
C GLY A 230 -0.19 2.80 -7.70
N ALA A 231 -0.30 3.61 -8.77
CA ALA A 231 -1.44 4.49 -9.00
C ALA A 231 -2.65 3.69 -9.49
N LEU A 232 -3.76 3.78 -8.75
CA LEU A 232 -5.04 3.13 -9.07
C LEU A 232 -6.14 4.17 -9.06
N ASP A 233 -7.07 4.07 -10.01
CA ASP A 233 -8.31 4.84 -9.92
C ASP A 233 -9.10 4.47 -8.66
N TRP A 234 -9.98 5.37 -8.24
CA TRP A 234 -10.73 5.20 -7.00
C TRP A 234 -11.60 3.92 -7.00
N PRO A 235 -12.33 3.57 -8.08
CA PRO A 235 -13.07 2.31 -8.15
C PRO A 235 -12.19 1.07 -7.97
N THR A 236 -11.04 1.00 -8.65
CA THR A 236 -10.10 -0.13 -8.53
C THR A 236 -9.49 -0.20 -7.14
N THR A 237 -9.19 0.95 -6.53
CA THR A 237 -8.68 1.03 -5.16
C THR A 237 -9.66 0.41 -4.16
N MET A 238 -10.93 0.80 -4.24
CA MET A 238 -11.98 0.27 -3.37
C MET A 238 -12.26 -1.22 -3.63
N ALA A 239 -12.25 -1.64 -4.89
CA ALA A 239 -12.42 -3.05 -5.24
C ALA A 239 -11.25 -3.92 -4.75
N LEU A 240 -10.01 -3.42 -4.82
CA LEU A 240 -8.84 -4.11 -4.26
C LEU A 240 -8.95 -4.28 -2.74
N ALA A 241 -9.33 -3.21 -2.03
CA ALA A 241 -9.57 -3.26 -0.59
C ALA A 241 -10.65 -4.29 -0.24
N ASP A 242 -11.74 -4.31 -1.01
CA ASP A 242 -12.86 -5.24 -0.83
C ASP A 242 -12.43 -6.70 -0.98
N VAL A 243 -11.70 -7.04 -2.07
CA VAL A 243 -11.21 -8.41 -2.31
C VAL A 243 -10.28 -8.87 -1.18
N LEU A 244 -9.35 -8.01 -0.76
CA LEU A 244 -8.38 -8.33 0.30
C LEU A 244 -9.06 -8.51 1.66
N LEU A 245 -10.07 -7.72 1.99
CA LEU A 245 -10.83 -7.85 3.24
C LEU A 245 -11.82 -9.02 3.20
N ALA A 246 -12.46 -9.28 2.05
CA ALA A 246 -13.32 -10.44 1.85
C ALA A 246 -12.55 -11.75 2.08
N MET A 247 -11.30 -11.83 1.62
CA MET A 247 -10.42 -12.96 1.88
C MET A 247 -10.33 -13.32 3.37
N VAL A 248 -10.34 -12.32 4.25
CA VAL A 248 -10.26 -12.49 5.71
C VAL A 248 -11.64 -12.78 6.32
N TRP A 249 -12.67 -12.04 5.91
CA TRP A 249 -13.93 -11.95 6.64
C TRP A 249 -15.12 -12.67 6.00
N ALA A 250 -15.10 -12.91 4.69
CA ALA A 250 -16.23 -13.50 3.97
C ALA A 250 -16.66 -14.82 4.62
N ARG A 251 -17.97 -14.95 4.81
CA ARG A 251 -18.57 -16.19 5.32
C ARG A 251 -18.53 -17.24 4.23
N ARG A 252 -17.90 -18.37 4.52
CA ARG A 252 -18.05 -19.57 3.69
C ARG A 252 -19.46 -20.14 3.86
N THR A 253 -19.98 -20.77 2.82
CA THR A 253 -21.32 -21.38 2.82
C THR A 253 -21.47 -22.42 3.93
N LYS A 254 -22.71 -22.79 4.30
CA LYS A 254 -22.98 -23.78 5.37
C LYS A 254 -22.28 -25.13 5.13
N LYS A 255 -22.15 -25.54 3.86
CA LYS A 255 -21.43 -26.75 3.42
C LYS A 255 -19.90 -26.63 3.52
N GLN A 256 -19.35 -25.41 3.63
CA GLN A 256 -17.93 -25.09 3.68
C GLN A 256 -17.54 -24.41 4.99
N ARG A 257 -18.34 -24.58 6.06
CA ARG A 257 -18.08 -23.96 7.36
C ARG A 257 -16.72 -24.42 7.89
N ASP A 258 -15.81 -23.46 7.98
CA ASP A 258 -14.48 -23.67 8.53
C ASP A 258 -14.47 -23.30 10.01
N TYR A 259 -14.65 -24.29 10.88
CA TYR A 259 -14.59 -24.09 12.34
C TYR A 259 -13.21 -23.64 12.82
N LEU A 260 -12.15 -23.82 12.01
CA LEU A 260 -10.80 -23.36 12.30
C LEU A 260 -10.56 -21.91 11.86
N ALA A 261 -11.50 -21.27 11.16
CA ALA A 261 -11.35 -19.90 10.66
C ALA A 261 -11.01 -18.86 11.75
N PRO A 262 -11.60 -18.89 12.98
CA PRO A 262 -11.18 -18.00 14.06
C PRO A 262 -9.70 -18.18 14.41
N ARG A 263 -9.26 -19.42 14.66
CA ARG A 263 -7.86 -19.73 14.99
C ARG A 263 -6.89 -19.31 13.88
N ARG A 264 -7.28 -19.46 12.60
CA ARG A 264 -6.48 -19.02 11.46
C ARG A 264 -6.35 -17.49 11.40
N ARG A 265 -7.43 -16.76 11.69
CA ARG A 265 -7.40 -15.29 11.80
C ARG A 265 -6.53 -14.84 12.96
N ASP A 266 -6.64 -15.46 14.13
CA ASP A 266 -5.81 -15.12 15.29
C ASP A 266 -4.32 -15.33 14.99
N ARG A 267 -3.97 -16.43 14.32
CA ARG A 267 -2.61 -16.68 13.82
C ARG A 267 -2.15 -15.60 12.84
N LEU A 268 -3.01 -15.17 11.92
CA LEU A 268 -2.71 -14.09 10.99
C LEU A 268 -2.49 -12.77 11.75
N PHE A 269 -3.38 -12.39 12.66
CA PHE A 269 -3.28 -11.15 13.44
C PHE A 269 -2.03 -11.12 14.31
N ALA A 270 -1.69 -12.22 14.97
CA ALA A 270 -0.43 -12.33 15.71
C ALA A 270 0.80 -12.20 14.80
N SER A 271 0.73 -12.74 13.57
CA SER A 271 1.79 -12.59 12.57
C SER A 271 1.93 -11.15 12.07
N ILE A 272 0.83 -10.44 11.91
CA ILE A 272 0.81 -9.01 11.56
C ILE A 272 1.40 -8.19 12.69
N GLY A 273 0.99 -8.44 13.94
CA GLY A 273 1.54 -7.77 15.13
C GLY A 273 3.05 -7.88 15.19
N ARG A 274 3.60 -9.10 15.02
CA ARG A 274 5.05 -9.33 14.96
C ARG A 274 5.74 -8.60 13.81
N ASP A 275 5.18 -8.65 12.60
CA ASP A 275 5.75 -7.95 11.43
C ASP A 275 5.77 -6.43 11.59
N LEU A 276 4.85 -5.88 12.39
CA LEU A 276 4.74 -4.46 12.68
C LEU A 276 5.49 -4.05 13.95
N GLY A 277 6.21 -4.99 14.60
CA GLY A 277 6.97 -4.70 15.82
C GLY A 277 6.10 -4.42 17.05
N MET A 278 4.83 -4.83 17.01
CA MET A 278 3.93 -4.71 18.17
C MET A 278 4.27 -5.80 19.19
N THR A 279 4.10 -5.50 20.48
CA THR A 279 4.13 -6.48 21.57
C THR A 279 2.81 -7.26 21.66
N GLN A 280 2.82 -8.40 22.38
CA GLN A 280 1.64 -9.27 22.46
C GLN A 280 0.41 -8.56 22.99
N GLY A 281 0.55 -7.82 24.09
CA GLY A 281 -0.55 -7.05 24.66
C GLY A 281 -1.03 -5.90 23.77
N GLU A 282 -0.24 -5.44 22.80
CA GLU A 282 -0.67 -4.40 21.86
C GLU A 282 -1.53 -4.94 20.73
N TRP A 283 -1.11 -6.02 20.06
CA TRP A 283 -1.91 -6.54 18.93
C TRP A 283 -3.20 -7.24 19.36
N GLU A 284 -3.27 -7.73 20.61
CA GLU A 284 -4.48 -8.30 21.20
C GLU A 284 -5.55 -7.21 21.48
N ARG A 285 -5.12 -5.97 21.73
CA ARG A 285 -6.02 -4.82 21.94
C ARG A 285 -6.52 -4.18 20.65
N VAL A 286 -5.94 -4.54 19.50
CA VAL A 286 -6.36 -3.98 18.21
C VAL A 286 -7.82 -4.37 17.91
N PRO A 287 -8.70 -3.41 17.56
CA PRO A 287 -10.08 -3.69 17.18
C PRO A 287 -10.15 -4.25 15.75
N TRP A 288 -9.65 -5.48 15.54
CA TRP A 288 -9.54 -6.15 14.23
C TRP A 288 -10.85 -6.20 13.44
N THR A 289 -11.98 -6.21 14.14
CA THR A 289 -13.31 -6.29 13.51
C THR A 289 -13.89 -4.95 13.07
N ARG A 290 -13.22 -3.82 13.38
CA ARG A 290 -13.65 -2.45 13.06
C ARG A 290 -12.82 -1.88 11.91
N ASN A 291 -13.16 -0.70 11.42
CA ASN A 291 -12.47 -0.04 10.31
C ASN A 291 -10.96 0.08 10.53
N TYR A 292 -10.53 0.46 11.74
CA TYR A 292 -9.11 0.51 12.09
C TYR A 292 -8.40 -0.84 11.87
N GLY A 293 -9.01 -1.95 12.29
CA GLY A 293 -8.49 -3.28 12.05
C GLY A 293 -8.38 -3.64 10.57
N GLY A 294 -9.39 -3.26 9.78
CA GLY A 294 -9.38 -3.39 8.32
C GLY A 294 -8.27 -2.56 7.67
N LEU A 295 -8.10 -1.30 8.07
CA LEU A 295 -7.01 -0.44 7.61
C LEU A 295 -5.64 -1.02 7.97
N LEU A 296 -5.47 -1.56 9.18
CA LEU A 296 -4.21 -2.18 9.60
C LEU A 296 -3.89 -3.43 8.78
N LEU A 297 -4.90 -4.26 8.50
CA LEU A 297 -4.77 -5.41 7.61
C LEU A 297 -4.34 -5.00 6.20
N LEU A 298 -5.01 -3.99 5.63
CA LEU A 298 -4.70 -3.47 4.30
C LEU A 298 -3.31 -2.81 4.27
N ALA A 299 -2.96 -2.00 5.25
CA ALA A 299 -1.67 -1.33 5.34
C ALA A 299 -0.53 -2.35 5.44
N TRP A 300 -0.76 -3.44 6.20
CA TRP A 300 0.17 -4.55 6.24
C TRP A 300 0.23 -5.24 4.87
N LEU A 301 -0.88 -5.69 4.29
CA LEU A 301 -0.88 -6.39 2.99
C LEU A 301 -0.21 -5.57 1.88
N LEU A 302 -0.65 -4.33 1.68
CA LEU A 302 -0.27 -3.49 0.55
C LEU A 302 1.21 -3.08 0.62
N ARG A 303 1.79 -2.89 1.81
CA ARG A 303 3.21 -2.55 1.96
C ARG A 303 4.17 -3.55 1.29
N ASP A 304 3.81 -4.84 1.24
CA ASP A 304 4.60 -5.86 0.54
C ASP A 304 3.69 -6.95 -0.03
N LEU A 305 2.81 -6.55 -0.96
CA LEU A 305 1.70 -7.38 -1.45
C LEU A 305 2.17 -8.74 -1.96
N GLU A 306 3.27 -8.79 -2.71
CA GLU A 306 3.86 -10.02 -3.27
C GLU A 306 4.26 -11.06 -2.22
N VAL A 307 4.62 -10.63 -1.02
CA VAL A 307 5.06 -11.54 0.07
C VAL A 307 3.92 -11.83 1.03
N ARG A 308 3.15 -10.78 1.36
CA ARG A 308 2.16 -10.82 2.43
C ARG A 308 0.86 -11.45 1.97
N LEU A 309 0.47 -11.29 0.70
CA LEU A 309 -0.73 -11.93 0.15
C LEU A 309 -0.60 -13.46 0.14
N PRO A 310 0.44 -14.10 -0.44
CA PRO A 310 0.58 -15.56 -0.39
C PRO A 310 0.64 -16.10 1.05
N ARG A 311 1.31 -15.39 1.97
CA ARG A 311 1.38 -15.76 3.39
C ARG A 311 0.00 -15.71 4.05
N ALA A 312 -0.77 -14.66 3.80
CA ALA A 312 -2.13 -14.52 4.30
C ALA A 312 -3.04 -15.62 3.72
N MET A 313 -2.98 -15.86 2.41
CA MET A 313 -3.74 -16.91 1.74
C MET A 313 -3.42 -18.31 2.30
N SER A 314 -2.14 -18.60 2.53
CA SER A 314 -1.70 -19.86 3.14
C SER A 314 -2.21 -20.00 4.58
N THR A 315 -2.10 -18.96 5.40
CA THR A 315 -2.54 -18.94 6.80
C THR A 315 -4.06 -19.12 6.92
N LEU A 316 -4.82 -18.45 6.05
CA LEU A 316 -6.28 -18.50 6.01
C LEU A 316 -6.84 -19.68 5.20
N CYS A 317 -5.97 -20.42 4.51
CA CYS A 317 -6.32 -21.49 3.57
C CYS A 317 -7.41 -21.04 2.57
N THR A 318 -7.22 -19.88 1.95
CA THR A 318 -8.17 -19.27 1.02
C THR A 318 -8.14 -19.95 -0.36
N PRO A 319 -9.23 -19.87 -1.14
CA PRO A 319 -9.23 -20.35 -2.52
C PRO A 319 -8.18 -19.61 -3.38
N ARG A 320 -7.87 -20.18 -4.55
CA ARG A 320 -7.02 -19.55 -5.57
C ARG A 320 -7.61 -18.21 -6.02
N LEU A 321 -6.79 -17.40 -6.69
CA LEU A 321 -7.12 -16.04 -7.12
C LEU A 321 -8.52 -15.88 -7.73
N GLU A 322 -8.88 -16.70 -8.72
CA GLU A 322 -10.22 -16.63 -9.34
C GLU A 322 -11.35 -16.84 -8.32
N GLY A 323 -11.16 -17.72 -7.33
CA GLY A 323 -12.12 -17.93 -6.27
C GLY A 323 -12.27 -16.73 -5.31
N LEU A 324 -11.30 -15.80 -5.27
CA LEU A 324 -11.42 -14.54 -4.54
C LEU A 324 -12.22 -13.48 -5.31
N LEU A 325 -12.15 -13.50 -6.65
CA LEU A 325 -12.82 -12.53 -7.52
C LEU A 325 -14.26 -12.95 -7.85
N ASN A 326 -14.54 -14.25 -7.96
CA ASN A 326 -15.87 -14.79 -8.28
C ASN A 326 -17.05 -14.22 -7.47
N PRO A 327 -16.92 -13.93 -6.16
CA PRO A 327 -18.02 -13.35 -5.39
C PRO A 327 -18.44 -11.93 -5.83
N PHE A 328 -17.61 -11.22 -6.59
CA PHE A 328 -17.78 -9.82 -6.98
C PHE A 328 -18.33 -9.71 -8.40
N THR A 329 -19.60 -10.07 -8.58
CA THR A 329 -20.27 -10.05 -9.89
C THR A 329 -20.51 -8.65 -10.43
N ASP A 330 -20.65 -7.68 -9.53
CA ASP A 330 -20.95 -6.26 -9.75
C ASP A 330 -19.75 -5.43 -10.26
N LEU A 331 -18.52 -5.95 -10.18
CA LEU A 331 -17.35 -5.27 -10.74
C LEU A 331 -17.37 -5.31 -12.28
N ASN A 332 -17.11 -4.17 -12.91
CA ASN A 332 -16.92 -4.09 -14.36
C ASN A 332 -15.67 -4.87 -14.82
N ASP A 333 -15.63 -5.24 -16.10
CA ASP A 333 -14.59 -6.12 -16.62
C ASP A 333 -13.19 -5.48 -16.58
N ILE A 334 -13.10 -4.17 -16.79
CA ILE A 334 -11.83 -3.41 -16.71
C ILE A 334 -11.24 -3.49 -15.30
N THR A 335 -12.07 -3.28 -14.28
CA THR A 335 -11.68 -3.36 -12.87
C THR A 335 -11.29 -4.79 -12.53
N LYS A 336 -12.08 -5.79 -12.95
CA LYS A 336 -11.73 -7.21 -12.73
C LYS A 336 -10.39 -7.57 -13.35
N GLU A 337 -10.11 -7.17 -14.58
CA GLU A 337 -8.85 -7.49 -15.24
C GLU A 337 -7.64 -6.78 -14.59
N ARG A 338 -7.83 -5.53 -14.17
CA ARG A 338 -6.79 -4.81 -13.43
C ARG A 338 -6.50 -5.47 -12.07
N LEU A 339 -7.53 -5.92 -11.36
CA LEU A 339 -7.36 -6.69 -10.12
C LEU A 339 -6.67 -8.04 -10.36
N ARG A 340 -7.04 -8.76 -11.43
CA ARG A 340 -6.34 -10.00 -11.82
C ARG A 340 -4.87 -9.73 -12.03
N THR A 341 -4.50 -8.68 -12.75
CA THR A 341 -3.10 -8.32 -13.00
C THR A 341 -2.33 -8.07 -11.69
N ILE A 342 -2.88 -7.24 -10.80
CA ILE A 342 -2.26 -6.89 -9.50
C ILE A 342 -2.09 -8.14 -8.63
N LEU A 343 -3.14 -8.94 -8.49
CA LEU A 343 -3.15 -10.09 -7.60
C LEU A 343 -2.41 -11.29 -8.17
N ALA A 344 -2.39 -11.46 -9.50
CA ALA A 344 -1.60 -12.50 -10.17
C ALA A 344 -0.11 -12.22 -9.96
N ALA A 345 0.35 -10.99 -10.18
CA ALA A 345 1.73 -10.60 -9.90
C ALA A 345 2.13 -10.91 -8.45
N ALA A 346 1.21 -10.69 -7.51
CA ALA A 346 1.43 -10.96 -6.09
C ALA A 346 1.34 -12.45 -5.69
N THR A 347 0.76 -13.32 -6.51
CA THR A 347 0.58 -14.75 -6.21
C THR A 347 1.51 -15.67 -7.00
N VAL A 348 2.20 -15.15 -8.02
CA VAL A 348 3.33 -15.86 -8.66
C VAL A 348 4.32 -16.22 -7.56
N LYS A 349 4.64 -17.52 -7.42
CA LYS A 349 5.67 -17.98 -6.49
C LYS A 349 6.93 -17.16 -6.76
N PRO A 350 7.41 -16.34 -5.82
CA PRO A 350 8.67 -15.66 -6.03
C PRO A 350 9.71 -16.75 -6.32
N PRO A 351 10.55 -16.60 -7.36
CA PRO A 351 11.65 -17.54 -7.58
C PRO A 351 12.38 -17.71 -6.25
N LYS A 352 12.57 -18.97 -5.83
CA LYS A 352 13.12 -19.32 -4.51
C LYS A 352 14.29 -18.38 -4.19
N GLY A 353 14.10 -17.54 -3.16
CA GLY A 353 15.19 -16.71 -2.63
C GLY A 353 15.23 -15.22 -3.04
N ARG A 354 14.25 -14.71 -3.80
CA ARG A 354 14.21 -13.31 -4.30
C ARG A 354 14.47 -12.20 -3.26
N ARG A 355 14.30 -12.44 -1.96
CA ARG A 355 14.61 -11.45 -0.88
C ARG A 355 15.31 -12.03 0.37
N ALA A 356 15.76 -13.29 0.33
CA ALA A 356 16.49 -13.91 1.45
C ALA A 356 17.79 -13.19 1.81
N TRP A 357 18.27 -12.33 0.91
CA TRP A 357 19.48 -11.54 1.03
C TRP A 357 19.30 -10.19 1.71
N LYS A 358 18.07 -9.67 1.87
CA LYS A 358 17.86 -8.34 2.48
C LYS A 358 18.36 -8.27 3.94
N PRO A 359 18.11 -9.28 4.81
CA PRO A 359 18.68 -9.29 6.15
C PRO A 359 20.21 -9.30 6.12
N TRP A 360 20.81 -10.16 5.29
CA TRP A 360 22.25 -10.24 5.11
C TRP A 360 22.88 -8.90 4.66
N LEU A 361 22.30 -8.24 3.67
CA LEU A 361 22.81 -6.97 3.15
C LEU A 361 22.75 -5.84 4.20
N ARG A 362 21.72 -5.85 5.06
CA ARG A 362 21.59 -4.89 6.17
C ARG A 362 22.61 -5.11 7.28
N ILE A 363 22.98 -6.36 7.56
CA ILE A 363 23.97 -6.69 8.61
C ILE A 363 25.42 -6.68 8.11
N LEU A 364 25.67 -6.41 6.83
CA LEU A 364 27.04 -6.19 6.34
C LEU A 364 27.66 -4.99 7.07
N PRO A 365 28.89 -5.14 7.62
CA PRO A 365 29.57 -4.06 8.34
C PRO A 365 29.92 -2.87 7.44
N GLU A 366 30.17 -3.10 6.15
CA GLU A 366 30.49 -2.05 5.18
C GLU A 366 29.24 -1.20 4.85
N SER A 367 29.39 0.12 4.92
CA SER A 367 28.38 1.08 4.46
C SER A 367 28.23 1.05 2.93
N ALA A 368 27.19 1.70 2.39
CA ALA A 368 27.05 1.82 0.94
C ALA A 368 28.22 2.60 0.33
N ASP A 369 28.73 3.62 1.04
CA ASP A 369 29.86 4.43 0.61
C ASP A 369 31.17 3.66 0.66
N ASP A 370 31.38 2.82 1.69
CA ASP A 370 32.55 1.93 1.79
C ASP A 370 32.61 0.97 0.59
N LEU A 371 31.45 0.42 0.19
CA LEU A 371 31.35 -0.46 -0.97
C LEU A 371 31.63 0.27 -2.29
N ARG A 372 31.21 1.54 -2.42
CA ARG A 372 31.53 2.39 -3.59
C ARG A 372 33.01 2.73 -3.65
N GLU A 373 33.60 3.15 -2.53
CA GLU A 373 35.02 3.47 -2.43
C GLU A 373 35.89 2.25 -2.75
N ARG A 374 35.52 1.09 -2.20
CA ARG A 374 36.19 -0.18 -2.51
C ARG A 374 36.01 -0.56 -3.99
N ALA A 375 34.87 -0.24 -4.61
CA ALA A 375 34.67 -0.44 -6.05
C ALA A 375 35.55 0.47 -6.92
N MET A 376 35.94 1.66 -6.45
CA MET A 376 36.83 2.57 -7.18
C MET A 376 38.26 2.02 -7.25
N HIS A 377 38.74 1.41 -6.15
CA HIS A 377 40.10 0.89 -6.03
C HIS A 377 40.28 -0.57 -6.49
N GLU A 378 39.18 -1.27 -6.78
CA GLU A 378 39.21 -2.69 -7.13
C GLU A 378 39.74 -2.91 -8.56
N ARG A 379 40.75 -3.78 -8.70
CA ARG A 379 41.44 -4.09 -9.96
C ARG A 379 40.57 -4.89 -10.93
N TYR A 380 39.75 -5.81 -10.42
CA TYR A 380 38.98 -6.74 -11.24
C TYR A 380 37.60 -6.18 -11.63
N LYS A 381 37.34 -6.06 -12.94
CA LYS A 381 36.07 -5.54 -13.49
C LYS A 381 34.81 -6.21 -12.90
N HIS A 382 34.84 -7.53 -12.70
CA HIS A 382 33.69 -8.26 -12.18
C HIS A 382 33.45 -7.99 -10.69
N ARG A 383 34.51 -7.84 -9.88
CA ARG A 383 34.40 -7.46 -8.47
C ARG A 383 33.89 -6.01 -8.34
N ARG A 384 34.39 -5.09 -9.18
CA ARG A 384 33.87 -3.70 -9.28
C ARG A 384 32.36 -3.65 -9.57
N GLN A 385 31.89 -4.41 -10.55
CA GLN A 385 30.46 -4.46 -10.90
C GLN A 385 29.60 -4.93 -9.72
N ARG A 386 30.07 -5.93 -8.97
CA ARG A 386 29.34 -6.50 -7.85
C ARG A 386 29.35 -5.59 -6.62
N LEU A 387 30.48 -4.95 -6.33
CA LEU A 387 30.57 -3.95 -5.25
C LEU A 387 29.62 -2.78 -5.49
N ARG A 388 29.59 -2.22 -6.71
CA ARG A 388 28.61 -1.19 -7.09
C ARG A 388 27.18 -1.70 -6.96
N ALA A 389 26.90 -2.92 -7.41
CA ALA A 389 25.56 -3.49 -7.29
C ALA A 389 25.11 -3.62 -5.83
N LEU A 390 25.99 -4.08 -4.93
CA LEU A 390 25.68 -4.25 -3.51
C LEU A 390 25.48 -2.90 -2.80
N ALA A 391 26.27 -1.87 -3.15
CA ALA A 391 26.11 -0.52 -2.62
C ALA A 391 24.72 0.07 -2.94
N GLU A 392 24.31 0.02 -4.21
CA GLU A 392 23.02 0.56 -4.65
C GLU A 392 21.83 -0.22 -4.07
N LEU A 393 21.97 -1.55 -3.94
CA LEU A 393 20.96 -2.36 -3.24
C LEU A 393 20.85 -2.02 -1.75
N LYS A 394 21.96 -1.60 -1.12
CA LYS A 394 21.99 -1.20 0.30
C LYS A 394 21.31 0.14 0.53
N ASP A 395 21.39 1.05 -0.44
CA ASP A 395 20.66 2.33 -0.48
C ASP A 395 19.19 2.19 -0.94
N GLY A 396 18.72 0.95 -1.16
CA GLY A 396 17.31 0.66 -1.40
C GLY A 396 16.91 0.59 -2.87
N ALA A 397 17.86 0.62 -3.82
CA ALA A 397 17.58 0.40 -5.22
C ALA A 397 17.00 -1.02 -5.48
N SER A 398 16.20 -1.15 -6.55
CA SER A 398 15.68 -2.46 -6.96
C SER A 398 16.76 -3.29 -7.66
N VAL A 399 16.64 -4.63 -7.62
CA VAL A 399 17.55 -5.53 -8.33
C VAL A 399 17.52 -5.28 -9.83
N GLU A 400 16.35 -4.92 -10.36
CA GLU A 400 16.11 -4.61 -11.76
C GLU A 400 16.82 -3.30 -12.18
N ALA A 401 16.77 -2.25 -11.34
CA ALA A 401 17.51 -1.01 -11.58
C ALA A 401 19.03 -1.24 -11.50
N VAL A 402 19.49 -2.00 -10.51
CA VAL A 402 20.91 -2.31 -10.31
C VAL A 402 21.47 -3.19 -11.41
N ALA A 403 20.71 -4.19 -11.87
CA ALA A 403 21.10 -5.04 -12.99
C ALA A 403 21.34 -4.22 -14.26
N THR A 404 20.45 -3.25 -14.53
CA THR A 404 20.59 -2.29 -15.63
C THR A 404 21.84 -1.42 -15.45
N LEU A 405 22.04 -0.86 -14.25
CA LEU A 405 23.19 0.00 -13.94
C LEU A 405 24.55 -0.70 -14.17
N VAL A 406 24.68 -1.96 -13.75
CA VAL A 406 25.96 -2.68 -13.83
C VAL A 406 26.12 -3.52 -15.11
N GLY A 407 25.10 -3.48 -15.99
CA GLY A 407 25.10 -4.14 -17.30
C GLY A 407 25.01 -5.67 -17.23
N VAL A 408 24.15 -6.20 -16.36
CA VAL A 408 23.93 -7.65 -16.20
C VAL A 408 22.43 -7.98 -16.13
N THR A 409 22.09 -9.26 -16.16
CA THR A 409 20.70 -9.70 -15.95
C THR A 409 20.33 -9.68 -14.46
N PRO A 410 19.05 -9.42 -14.09
CA PRO A 410 18.59 -9.51 -12.70
C PRO A 410 18.89 -10.88 -12.06
N HIS A 411 18.81 -11.95 -12.84
CA HIS A 411 19.17 -13.31 -12.41
C HIS A 411 20.63 -13.41 -11.92
N SER A 412 21.56 -12.71 -12.57
CA SER A 412 22.98 -12.68 -12.18
C SER A 412 23.16 -12.01 -10.82
N VAL A 413 22.43 -10.90 -10.58
CA VAL A 413 22.44 -10.18 -9.31
C VAL A 413 21.88 -11.06 -8.18
N TYR A 414 20.73 -11.72 -8.40
CA TYR A 414 20.18 -12.68 -7.43
C TYR A 414 21.18 -13.80 -7.10
N ARG A 415 21.92 -14.32 -8.08
CA ARG A 415 22.95 -15.35 -7.84
C ARG A 415 24.10 -14.84 -6.95
N TRP A 416 24.52 -13.59 -7.10
CA TRP A 416 25.54 -12.99 -6.22
C TRP A 416 25.03 -12.84 -4.79
N LEU A 417 23.80 -12.32 -4.66
CA LEU A 417 23.13 -12.12 -3.38
C LEU A 417 22.94 -13.44 -2.62
N HIS A 418 22.56 -14.52 -3.32
CA HIS A 418 22.46 -15.85 -2.72
C HIS A 418 23.78 -16.39 -2.19
N ARG A 419 24.88 -16.12 -2.90
CA ARG A 419 26.21 -16.51 -2.44
C ARG A 419 26.68 -15.68 -1.27
N GLY A 420 26.34 -14.39 -1.28
CA GLY A 420 26.54 -13.50 -0.15
C GLY A 420 25.88 -14.00 1.13
N VAL A 421 24.60 -14.39 1.04
CA VAL A 421 23.87 -15.01 2.16
C VAL A 421 24.56 -16.27 2.67
N ALA A 422 25.10 -17.09 1.77
CA ALA A 422 25.72 -18.37 2.13
C ALA A 422 27.16 -18.27 2.63
N GLY A 423 27.92 -17.23 2.26
CA GLY A 423 29.37 -17.18 2.46
C GLY A 423 29.97 -15.77 2.64
N GLY A 424 29.16 -14.75 2.90
CA GLY A 424 29.62 -13.39 3.15
C GLY A 424 30.00 -12.58 1.91
N LEU A 425 30.50 -11.36 2.13
CA LEU A 425 30.79 -10.40 1.07
C LEU A 425 31.76 -10.95 0.02
N GLU A 426 32.88 -11.56 0.44
CA GLU A 426 33.86 -12.12 -0.51
C GLU A 426 33.25 -13.21 -1.41
N ALA A 427 32.38 -14.07 -0.86
CA ALA A 427 31.68 -15.08 -1.67
C ALA A 427 30.72 -14.47 -2.71
N ALA A 428 30.13 -13.31 -2.39
CA ALA A 428 29.33 -12.54 -3.34
C ALA A 428 30.18 -11.91 -4.44
N LEU A 429 31.44 -11.54 -4.16
CA LEU A 429 32.36 -10.91 -5.13
C LEU A 429 33.00 -11.92 -6.09
N GLU A 430 33.20 -13.15 -5.65
CA GLU A 430 33.92 -14.19 -6.41
C GLU A 430 33.10 -14.83 -7.55
N ARG A 431 33.76 -15.15 -8.67
CA ARG A 431 33.09 -15.85 -9.80
C ARG A 431 32.61 -17.24 -9.39
N PRO A 432 31.52 -17.75 -9.98
CA PRO A 432 31.19 -19.17 -9.91
C PRO A 432 32.24 -19.98 -10.66
N THR A 433 33.35 -20.29 -10.01
CA THR A 433 33.88 -21.63 -10.15
C THR A 433 32.94 -22.49 -9.31
N GLY A 434 32.09 -23.30 -9.97
CA GLY A 434 31.64 -24.53 -9.31
C GLY A 434 32.90 -25.23 -8.79
N LYS A 435 32.83 -25.99 -7.68
CA LYS A 435 33.99 -26.76 -7.19
C LYS A 435 34.75 -27.29 -8.41
N PRO A 436 35.98 -26.82 -8.68
CA PRO A 436 36.64 -27.22 -9.91
C PRO A 436 36.72 -28.73 -9.85
N ALA A 437 36.32 -29.40 -10.94
CA ALA A 437 36.30 -30.86 -10.98
C ALA A 437 37.68 -31.45 -10.62
N LEU A 438 38.73 -30.64 -10.79
CA LEU A 438 40.11 -30.92 -10.42
C LEU A 438 40.61 -29.86 -9.42
N THR A 439 41.38 -30.28 -8.41
CA THR A 439 42.21 -29.37 -7.62
C THR A 439 43.33 -28.76 -8.48
N GLY A 440 43.98 -27.69 -7.99
CA GLY A 440 45.09 -27.06 -8.73
C GLY A 440 46.22 -28.04 -9.07
N THR A 441 46.57 -28.92 -8.14
CA THR A 441 47.58 -29.97 -8.32
C THR A 441 47.16 -31.06 -9.33
N GLN A 442 45.89 -31.47 -9.31
CA GLN A 442 45.34 -32.43 -10.28
C GLN A 442 45.29 -31.82 -11.70
N ALA A 443 44.95 -30.55 -11.81
CA ALA A 443 44.92 -29.83 -13.09
C ALA A 443 46.34 -29.67 -13.67
N GLU A 444 47.35 -29.43 -12.84
CA GLU A 444 48.76 -29.36 -13.25
C GLU A 444 49.31 -30.73 -13.69
N ALA A 445 48.98 -31.80 -12.96
CA ALA A 445 49.40 -33.15 -13.34
C ALA A 445 48.77 -33.59 -14.68
N LEU A 446 47.48 -33.31 -14.91
CA LEU A 446 46.84 -33.51 -16.21
C LEU A 446 47.44 -32.63 -17.30
N ALA A 447 47.78 -31.37 -17.00
CA ALA A 447 48.42 -30.48 -17.96
C ALA A 447 49.82 -30.97 -18.37
N GLN A 448 50.61 -31.49 -17.43
CA GLN A 448 51.91 -32.10 -17.69
C GLN A 448 51.76 -33.37 -18.53
N TRP A 449 50.80 -34.23 -18.20
CA TRP A 449 50.51 -35.43 -18.99
C TRP A 449 50.07 -35.09 -20.43
N ILE A 450 49.16 -34.12 -20.62
CA ILE A 450 48.73 -33.65 -21.96
C ILE A 450 49.91 -33.08 -22.78
N ALA A 451 50.86 -32.43 -22.10
CA ALA A 451 52.05 -31.86 -22.75
C ALA A 451 53.09 -32.92 -23.13
N CYS A 452 53.20 -34.01 -22.35
CA CYS A 452 54.21 -35.06 -22.53
C CYS A 452 53.72 -36.24 -23.39
N ASP A 453 52.46 -36.67 -23.25
CA ASP A 453 51.89 -37.81 -23.98
C ASP A 453 51.24 -37.35 -25.29
N ARG A 454 51.96 -37.60 -26.38
CA ARG A 454 51.61 -37.11 -27.73
C ARG A 454 50.55 -37.94 -28.43
N VAL A 455 50.25 -39.15 -27.95
CA VAL A 455 49.35 -40.10 -28.63
C VAL A 455 47.89 -39.87 -28.24
N HIS A 456 47.63 -39.23 -27.10
CA HIS A 456 46.30 -39.17 -26.47
C HIS A 456 45.72 -37.75 -26.31
N GLN A 457 45.96 -36.86 -27.30
CA GLN A 457 45.47 -35.47 -27.30
C GLN A 457 44.01 -35.34 -27.77
N ASP A 458 43.12 -36.21 -27.29
CA ASP A 458 41.69 -36.11 -27.55
C ASP A 458 40.87 -36.00 -26.24
N ARG A 459 39.63 -35.53 -26.38
CA ARG A 459 38.74 -35.28 -25.23
C ARG A 459 38.40 -36.56 -24.46
N PRO A 460 38.11 -37.70 -25.12
CA PRO A 460 37.87 -38.97 -24.43
C PRO A 460 39.05 -39.48 -23.62
N ALA A 461 40.27 -39.41 -24.15
CA ALA A 461 41.46 -39.91 -23.46
C ALA A 461 41.82 -39.04 -22.24
N ILE A 462 41.62 -37.72 -22.31
CA ILE A 462 41.78 -36.83 -21.16
C ILE A 462 40.76 -37.15 -20.06
N ALA A 463 39.50 -37.42 -20.43
CA ALA A 463 38.47 -37.80 -19.47
C ALA A 463 38.76 -39.18 -18.84
N ALA A 464 39.21 -40.15 -19.63
CA ALA A 464 39.63 -41.47 -19.16
C ALA A 464 40.82 -41.36 -18.19
N ARG A 465 41.84 -40.55 -18.54
CA ARG A 465 43.02 -40.35 -17.71
C ARG A 465 42.71 -39.69 -16.37
N ALA A 466 41.77 -38.75 -16.33
CA ALA A 466 41.33 -38.14 -15.08
C ALA A 466 40.55 -39.13 -14.18
N LYS A 467 39.77 -40.03 -14.78
CA LYS A 467 39.10 -41.11 -14.06
C LYS A 467 40.10 -42.12 -13.51
N GLU A 468 41.10 -42.50 -14.30
CA GLU A 468 42.14 -43.46 -13.90
C GLU A 468 43.08 -42.90 -12.83
N ALA A 469 43.64 -41.71 -13.03
CA ALA A 469 44.66 -41.15 -12.15
C ALA A 469 44.10 -40.53 -10.87
N PHE A 470 42.85 -40.04 -10.89
CA PHE A 470 42.27 -39.26 -9.79
C PHE A 470 40.86 -39.68 -9.37
N GLY A 471 40.25 -40.67 -10.02
CA GLY A 471 38.88 -41.11 -9.72
C GLY A 471 37.80 -40.09 -10.09
N ILE A 472 38.10 -39.12 -10.97
CA ILE A 472 37.22 -37.98 -11.28
C ILE A 472 36.60 -38.14 -12.66
N GLU A 473 35.26 -38.10 -12.73
CA GLU A 473 34.54 -38.05 -14.00
C GLU A 473 34.53 -36.63 -14.58
N LEU A 474 35.46 -36.35 -15.50
CA LEU A 474 35.48 -35.11 -16.26
C LEU A 474 34.45 -35.14 -17.40
N ASN A 475 33.63 -34.10 -17.49
CA ASN A 475 32.80 -33.90 -18.67
C ASN A 475 33.66 -33.50 -19.89
N LEU A 476 33.17 -33.81 -21.09
CA LEU A 476 33.90 -33.58 -22.34
C LEU A 476 34.16 -32.09 -22.64
N ASP A 477 33.41 -31.16 -22.06
CA ASP A 477 33.62 -29.70 -22.22
C ASP A 477 34.80 -29.21 -21.36
N ALA A 478 34.96 -29.76 -20.16
CA ALA A 478 36.12 -29.52 -19.31
C ALA A 478 37.39 -30.14 -19.92
N ALA A 479 37.28 -31.35 -20.49
CA ALA A 479 38.36 -31.98 -21.26
C ALA A 479 38.75 -31.13 -22.48
N SER A 480 37.78 -30.59 -23.23
CA SER A 480 38.03 -29.63 -24.33
C SER A 480 38.81 -28.40 -23.87
N LYS A 481 38.46 -27.83 -22.72
CA LYS A 481 39.13 -26.62 -22.20
C LYS A 481 40.56 -26.90 -21.76
N LEU A 482 40.82 -28.07 -21.16
CA LEU A 482 42.17 -28.52 -20.82
C LEU A 482 43.00 -28.75 -22.08
N LEU A 483 42.45 -29.45 -23.07
CA LEU A 483 43.09 -29.68 -24.37
C LEU A 483 43.38 -28.37 -25.12
N ALA A 484 42.42 -27.44 -25.16
CA ALA A 484 42.60 -26.14 -25.80
C ALA A 484 43.61 -25.23 -25.09
N LYS A 485 43.87 -25.49 -23.79
CA LYS A 485 44.80 -24.71 -22.96
C LYS A 485 46.21 -25.29 -22.98
N HIS A 486 46.35 -26.61 -22.99
CA HIS A 486 47.61 -27.34 -22.79
C HIS A 486 48.04 -28.21 -23.98
N GLY A 487 47.15 -28.47 -24.94
CA GLY A 487 47.46 -29.14 -26.21
C GLY A 487 48.16 -28.20 -27.20
N ARG A 488 48.75 -28.76 -28.27
CA ARG A 488 49.45 -27.97 -29.30
C ARG A 488 48.47 -27.10 -30.09
N ALA A 489 48.92 -25.91 -30.48
CA ALA A 489 48.25 -25.15 -31.53
C ALA A 489 48.47 -25.85 -32.88
N PRO A 490 47.49 -25.82 -33.81
CA PRO A 490 47.68 -26.31 -35.18
C PRO A 490 48.89 -25.64 -35.83
N PRO A 491 49.59 -26.31 -36.77
CA PRO A 491 50.71 -25.71 -37.49
C PRO A 491 50.23 -24.42 -38.17
N GLY A 492 50.90 -23.29 -37.89
CA GLY A 492 50.63 -22.01 -38.56
C GLY A 492 49.96 -20.91 -37.73
N ARG A 493 49.55 -21.15 -36.46
CA ARG A 493 49.13 -20.05 -35.56
C ARG A 493 50.08 -19.92 -34.36
N ARG A 494 50.98 -18.94 -34.40
CA ARG A 494 51.67 -18.46 -33.18
C ARG A 494 50.62 -17.95 -32.18
N ARG A 495 50.45 -18.63 -31.05
CA ARG A 495 49.76 -18.01 -29.90
C ARG A 495 50.68 -16.92 -29.34
N ARG A 496 50.19 -15.68 -29.27
CA ARG A 496 50.78 -14.68 -28.37
C ARG A 496 50.65 -15.22 -26.95
N LEU A 497 51.77 -15.67 -26.39
CA LEU A 497 51.92 -15.77 -24.95
C LEU A 497 51.96 -14.33 -24.43
N TRP A 498 50.84 -13.89 -23.86
CA TRP A 498 50.75 -12.71 -22.98
C TRP A 498 51.36 -11.38 -23.48
N GLY A 499 50.50 -10.45 -23.85
CA GLY A 499 50.81 -9.02 -23.89
C GLY A 499 49.56 -8.21 -23.50
N PRO A 500 49.70 -7.06 -22.81
CA PRO A 500 48.55 -6.25 -22.38
C PRO A 500 47.74 -5.78 -23.59
N LYS A 501 46.40 -5.74 -23.49
CA LYS A 501 45.55 -5.20 -24.57
C LYS A 501 45.61 -3.68 -24.74
N HIS A 502 46.32 -2.95 -23.87
CA HIS A 502 46.66 -1.53 -24.06
C HIS A 502 48.05 -1.25 -23.47
N GLY A 503 49.05 -1.02 -24.33
CA GLY A 503 50.24 -0.24 -24.02
C GLY A 503 50.07 1.18 -24.57
N PRO A 504 50.92 2.15 -24.18
CA PRO A 504 50.85 3.51 -24.69
C PRO A 504 50.98 3.50 -26.21
N ARG A 505 50.11 4.25 -26.90
CA ARG A 505 50.23 4.49 -28.34
C ARG A 505 51.64 5.03 -28.64
N PRO A 506 52.31 4.60 -29.70
CA PRO A 506 53.48 5.33 -30.20
C PRO A 506 53.04 6.75 -30.49
N ARG A 507 53.78 7.74 -29.99
CA ARG A 507 53.67 9.12 -30.47
C ARG A 507 53.80 9.06 -31.98
N ALA A 508 52.78 9.52 -32.70
CA ALA A 508 52.93 9.81 -34.11
C ALA A 508 54.09 10.80 -34.23
N GLY A 509 55.07 10.44 -35.05
CA GLY A 509 56.17 11.31 -35.40
C GLY A 509 55.61 12.64 -35.89
N SER A 510 56.16 13.70 -35.33
CA SER A 510 56.16 15.04 -35.90
C SER A 510 56.57 14.93 -37.38
N THR A 511 55.64 15.21 -38.29
CA THR A 511 55.95 15.70 -39.62
C THR A 511 55.53 17.16 -39.69
N HIS A 512 56.24 18.01 -38.95
CA HIS A 512 56.37 19.41 -39.32
C HIS A 512 57.85 19.65 -39.60
N HIS A 513 58.18 19.68 -40.89
CA HIS A 513 59.31 20.48 -41.35
C HIS A 513 59.04 21.94 -40.95
N PRO A 514 59.99 22.63 -40.31
CA PRO A 514 59.91 24.07 -40.19
C PRO A 514 60.19 24.69 -41.57
N ALA A 515 59.28 25.53 -42.04
CA ALA A 515 59.61 26.50 -43.09
C ALA A 515 60.61 27.53 -42.51
N PRO A 516 61.49 28.11 -43.34
CA PRO A 516 62.59 28.92 -42.86
C PRO A 516 62.20 30.38 -42.61
N GLY A 517 62.76 30.94 -41.54
CA GLY A 517 63.12 32.36 -41.40
C GLY A 517 62.16 33.24 -40.59
N PRO A 518 62.57 34.48 -40.30
CA PRO A 518 63.92 35.07 -40.35
C PRO A 518 64.68 35.02 -39.01
#